data_AF-A0A0F3Q1T2-F1
#
_entry.id   AF-A0A0F3Q1T2-F1
#
_cell.length_a   1.000
_cell.length_b   1.000
_cell.length_c   1.000
_cell.angle_alpha   90.00
_cell.angle_beta   90.00
_cell.angle_gamma   90.00
#
_symmetry.space_group_name_H-M   'P 1'
#
loop_
_entity.id
_entity.type
_entity.pdbx_description
1 polymer ?
#
loop_
_entity_poly.entity_id
_entity_poly.type
_entity_poly.pdbx_seq_one_letter_code
_entity_poly.pdbx_strand_id
1 'polypeptide(L)'
;MVDLGGGRASALVLGVEHMRVRSYSNLFLAGVMASIVGVIASNTAKADQDYGASLDVRRSSHFYIGLDYSPASSKIRDFKIRESTGETAAVYPYFHDGKRHTIEYNKFDWETPNPRIGFEDNTLLAIGSSIGYAFSRARVEVEIGYESFKVKGRNKSGKKEKEGNAVYLLAKELAYSVASNQQDRLAVALSKVEGKDIVNFANALEKTSPAIGEKVCRTRSGKDENNYARYTDKTSWFKISDNNTALCGDIGGTSGHNSPKAHIFKDFASKTLGDGSKNWPTSSGTKSTENDNANAVAADLVKNLTMEEKGIVAGLFSKTIEGGEVAKIKAISTTSVMLNVCYDFYGKESSIAPYACAGIGSNFVGIVDSHIVPKLSYKLKAGMGCQISPEISIFAGGFYHRVLGDGRYTDLPMKRLFYDESPKGRTKNTAVANFSMSYAGGEFGVRLAF
;
A
#
# COMPACT_ATOMS: atom_id res chain seq x y z
N MET A 1 -2.15 -66.94 39.10
CA MET A 1 -3.59 -66.84 38.81
C MET A 1 -3.73 -65.92 37.62
N VAL A 2 -4.35 -66.42 36.57
CA VAL A 2 -4.46 -65.88 35.21
C VAL A 2 -5.21 -64.55 35.21
N ASP A 3 -4.71 -63.53 34.49
CA ASP A 3 -5.55 -62.94 33.44
C ASP A 3 -4.73 -62.26 32.32
N LEU A 4 -5.24 -62.44 31.11
CA LEU A 4 -4.69 -62.10 29.80
C LEU A 4 -5.28 -60.78 29.30
N GLY A 5 -4.50 -60.08 28.46
CA GLY A 5 -5.07 -59.36 27.33
C GLY A 5 -4.86 -57.84 27.34
N GLY A 6 -4.35 -57.34 26.21
CA GLY A 6 -4.41 -55.91 25.88
C GLY A 6 -3.11 -55.35 25.30
N GLY A 7 -2.67 -55.89 24.16
CA GLY A 7 -1.59 -55.25 23.40
C GLY A 7 -2.04 -53.92 22.80
N ARG A 8 -1.15 -52.93 22.81
CA ARG A 8 -0.94 -52.03 21.67
C ARG A 8 0.41 -51.34 21.76
N ALA A 9 1.07 -51.36 20.61
CA ALA A 9 2.45 -51.00 20.38
C ALA A 9 2.75 -49.51 20.66
N SER A 10 3.93 -49.28 21.22
CA SER A 10 4.62 -48.00 21.27
C SER A 10 4.77 -47.41 19.87
N ALA A 11 4.33 -46.16 19.70
CA ALA A 11 4.79 -45.30 18.63
C ALA A 11 5.57 -44.14 19.27
N LEU A 12 6.87 -44.14 19.01
CA LEU A 12 7.82 -43.09 19.32
C LEU A 12 7.33 -41.77 18.70
N VAL A 13 7.02 -40.78 19.54
CA VAL A 13 6.80 -39.39 19.09
C VAL A 13 8.16 -38.75 18.90
N LEU A 14 8.60 -38.59 17.65
CA LEU A 14 9.70 -37.70 17.28
C LEU A 14 9.14 -36.47 16.58
N GLY A 15 9.66 -35.32 16.99
CA GLY A 15 9.05 -34.01 16.82
C GLY A 15 9.04 -33.46 15.40
N VAL A 16 8.09 -32.56 15.18
CA VAL A 16 8.08 -31.63 14.06
C VAL A 16 8.29 -30.23 14.64
N GLU A 17 9.55 -29.84 14.75
CA GLU A 17 9.93 -28.44 14.92
C GLU A 17 9.92 -27.74 13.56
N HIS A 18 9.11 -26.69 13.47
CA HIS A 18 9.32 -25.46 12.69
C HIS A 18 9.94 -25.57 11.28
N MET A 19 9.10 -25.83 10.28
CA MET A 19 9.36 -25.40 8.90
C MET A 19 8.63 -24.07 8.62
N ARG A 20 9.36 -22.95 8.69
CA ARG A 20 8.93 -21.66 8.13
C ARG A 20 8.84 -21.78 6.61
N VAL A 21 7.62 -21.92 6.09
CA VAL A 21 7.36 -22.02 4.65
C VAL A 21 7.63 -20.68 3.96
N ARG A 22 8.77 -20.59 3.27
CA ARG A 22 9.05 -19.56 2.27
C ARG A 22 8.45 -20.00 0.93
N SER A 23 7.64 -19.12 0.34
CA SER A 23 7.12 -19.17 -1.04
C SER A 23 5.89 -20.05 -1.31
N TYR A 24 4.71 -19.44 -1.17
CA TYR A 24 3.43 -19.99 -1.65
C TYR A 24 3.36 -20.09 -3.19
N SER A 25 4.17 -19.32 -3.93
CA SER A 25 4.23 -19.39 -5.39
C SER A 25 4.68 -20.76 -5.90
N ASN A 26 5.60 -21.42 -5.18
CA ASN A 26 6.09 -22.75 -5.55
C ASN A 26 5.10 -23.86 -5.18
N LEU A 27 4.31 -23.67 -4.12
CA LEU A 27 3.27 -24.61 -3.70
C LEU A 27 2.04 -24.57 -4.62
N PHE A 28 1.66 -23.39 -5.12
CA PHE A 28 0.60 -23.27 -6.12
C PHE A 28 1.01 -23.88 -7.46
N LEU A 29 2.21 -23.56 -7.96
CA LEU A 29 2.77 -24.21 -9.16
C LEU A 29 2.92 -25.73 -8.97
N ALA A 30 3.41 -26.20 -7.82
CA ALA A 30 3.50 -27.62 -7.53
C ALA A 30 2.11 -28.29 -7.43
N GLY A 31 1.10 -27.60 -6.88
CA GLY A 31 -0.28 -28.09 -6.82
C GLY A 31 -0.95 -28.18 -8.19
N VAL A 32 -0.76 -27.17 -9.04
CA VAL A 32 -1.24 -27.18 -10.44
C VAL A 32 -0.53 -28.27 -11.24
N MET A 33 0.80 -28.41 -11.11
CA MET A 33 1.56 -29.47 -11.76
C MET A 33 1.20 -30.87 -11.24
N ALA A 34 0.94 -31.04 -9.93
CA ALA A 34 0.48 -32.30 -9.36
C ALA A 34 -0.94 -32.67 -9.82
N SER A 35 -1.80 -31.66 -10.05
CA SER A 35 -3.14 -31.86 -10.62
C SER A 35 -3.06 -32.30 -12.09
N ILE A 36 -2.16 -31.70 -12.87
CA ILE A 36 -1.88 -32.09 -14.26
C ILE A 36 -1.33 -33.53 -14.32
N VAL A 37 -0.39 -33.90 -13.44
CA VAL A 37 0.12 -35.28 -13.35
C VAL A 37 -0.97 -36.27 -12.91
N GLY A 38 -1.86 -35.87 -11.99
CA GLY A 38 -3.00 -36.70 -11.56
C GLY A 38 -3.98 -37.00 -12.70
N VAL A 39 -4.24 -36.04 -13.59
CA VAL A 39 -5.10 -36.23 -14.78
C VAL A 39 -4.38 -37.07 -15.86
N ILE A 40 -3.06 -36.91 -16.02
CA ILE A 40 -2.28 -37.76 -16.94
C ILE A 40 -2.23 -39.22 -16.44
N ALA A 41 -2.08 -39.43 -15.13
CA ALA A 41 -1.98 -40.77 -14.53
C ALA A 41 -3.33 -41.51 -14.42
N SER A 42 -4.47 -40.81 -14.53
CA SER A 42 -5.79 -41.46 -14.56
C SER A 42 -6.23 -41.88 -15.98
N ASN A 43 -5.64 -41.30 -17.03
CA ASN A 43 -5.87 -41.69 -18.42
C ASN A 43 -4.98 -42.84 -18.91
N THR A 44 -3.92 -43.23 -18.17
CA THR A 44 -3.13 -44.43 -18.50
C THR A 44 -3.83 -45.74 -18.13
N ALA A 45 -5.03 -45.70 -17.56
CA ALA A 45 -5.79 -46.89 -17.14
C ALA A 45 -6.91 -47.33 -18.12
N LYS A 46 -7.17 -46.62 -19.23
CA LYS A 46 -8.14 -47.07 -20.24
C LYS A 46 -7.76 -46.63 -21.65
N ALA A 47 -6.95 -47.45 -22.32
CA ALA A 47 -6.86 -47.45 -23.77
C ALA A 47 -6.59 -48.88 -24.24
N ASP A 48 -7.67 -49.66 -24.36
CA ASP A 48 -7.70 -50.84 -25.20
C ASP A 48 -9.06 -50.88 -25.91
N GLN A 49 -9.06 -50.55 -27.21
CA GLN A 49 -9.82 -51.21 -28.29
C GLN A 49 -9.86 -50.36 -29.58
N ASP A 50 -8.97 -50.75 -30.49
CA ASP A 50 -9.19 -51.19 -31.87
C ASP A 50 -9.61 -50.26 -33.03
N TYR A 51 -9.10 -50.68 -34.19
CA TYR A 51 -8.82 -50.03 -35.46
C TYR A 51 -10.02 -49.72 -36.37
N GLY A 52 -9.90 -48.63 -37.14
CA GLY A 52 -10.30 -48.57 -38.56
C GLY A 52 -11.68 -47.99 -38.90
N ALA A 53 -11.72 -46.74 -39.37
CA ALA A 53 -12.63 -46.27 -40.42
C ALA A 53 -12.37 -44.81 -40.83
N SER A 54 -12.26 -44.60 -42.14
CA SER A 54 -12.57 -43.39 -42.92
C SER A 54 -12.15 -42.00 -42.41
N LEU A 55 -11.29 -41.40 -43.25
CA LEU A 55 -10.91 -39.99 -43.38
C LEU A 55 -12.11 -39.07 -43.67
N ASP A 56 -13.12 -38.97 -42.79
CA ASP A 56 -14.12 -37.89 -42.84
C ASP A 56 -14.94 -37.71 -41.54
N VAL A 57 -14.30 -37.55 -40.38
CA VAL A 57 -14.94 -36.93 -39.21
C VAL A 57 -13.87 -36.16 -38.44
N ARG A 58 -13.86 -34.83 -38.56
CA ARG A 58 -13.22 -33.95 -37.56
C ARG A 58 -13.68 -34.44 -36.17
N ARG A 59 -12.76 -34.95 -35.33
CA ARG A 59 -13.02 -35.47 -33.96
C ARG A 59 -14.24 -34.77 -33.34
N SER A 60 -15.36 -35.48 -33.23
CA SER A 60 -16.65 -34.91 -32.82
C SER A 60 -16.61 -34.31 -31.42
N SER A 61 -15.76 -34.87 -30.55
CA SER A 61 -15.40 -34.29 -29.27
C SER A 61 -14.02 -34.76 -28.81
N HIS A 62 -13.28 -33.91 -28.10
CA HIS A 62 -11.96 -34.24 -27.56
C HIS A 62 -11.56 -33.31 -26.42
N PHE A 63 -10.67 -33.79 -25.54
CA PHE A 63 -10.01 -32.95 -24.54
C PHE A 63 -8.74 -32.35 -25.13
N TYR A 64 -8.34 -31.20 -24.61
CA TYR A 64 -7.05 -30.60 -24.92
C TYR A 64 -6.47 -29.84 -23.74
N ILE A 65 -5.15 -29.68 -23.75
CA ILE A 65 -4.42 -28.76 -22.89
C ILE A 65 -3.89 -27.62 -23.75
N GLY A 66 -4.10 -26.39 -23.29
CA GLY A 66 -3.60 -25.17 -23.92
C GLY A 66 -2.52 -24.50 -23.07
N LEU A 67 -1.53 -23.93 -23.75
CA LEU A 67 -0.54 -23.04 -23.15
C LEU A 67 -0.46 -21.77 -24.00
N ASP A 68 -0.52 -20.62 -23.34
CA ASP A 68 -0.47 -19.32 -24.02
C ASP A 68 0.43 -18.31 -23.31
N TYR A 69 0.98 -17.42 -24.11
CA TYR A 69 1.66 -16.21 -23.68
C TYR A 69 0.78 -15.01 -24.02
N SER A 70 0.46 -14.22 -23.01
CA SER A 70 -0.64 -13.24 -23.04
C SER A 70 -0.21 -11.82 -22.64
N PRO A 71 0.75 -11.17 -23.35
CA PRO A 71 1.21 -9.84 -22.99
C PRO A 71 0.05 -8.83 -22.91
N ALA A 72 0.01 -8.07 -21.82
CA ALA A 72 -1.15 -7.26 -21.45
C ALA A 72 -0.80 -5.79 -21.18
N SER A 73 -1.55 -4.89 -21.80
CA SER A 73 -1.54 -3.47 -21.46
C SER A 73 -2.49 -3.18 -20.29
N SER A 74 -1.97 -2.49 -19.30
CA SER A 74 -2.68 -2.21 -18.05
C SER A 74 -3.66 -1.04 -18.22
N LYS A 75 -4.88 -1.21 -17.72
CA LYS A 75 -5.86 -0.13 -17.54
C LYS A 75 -6.31 -0.11 -16.07
N ILE A 76 -5.33 0.02 -15.19
CA ILE A 76 -5.53 0.24 -13.75
C ILE A 76 -5.66 1.75 -13.53
N ARG A 77 -6.80 2.20 -13.00
CA ARG A 77 -7.12 3.62 -12.87
C ARG A 77 -7.55 3.98 -11.46
N ASP A 78 -7.38 5.25 -11.15
CA ASP A 78 -7.86 5.90 -9.92
C ASP A 78 -7.33 5.25 -8.64
N PHE A 79 -6.10 4.75 -8.69
CA PHE A 79 -5.46 4.13 -7.53
C PHE A 79 -5.31 5.13 -6.39
N LYS A 80 -5.96 4.79 -5.26
CA LYS A 80 -5.85 5.49 -3.99
C LYS A 80 -5.64 4.48 -2.88
N ILE A 81 -4.92 4.87 -1.84
CA ILE A 81 -4.68 4.05 -0.65
C ILE A 81 -4.83 4.92 0.59
N ARG A 82 -5.41 4.36 1.63
CA ARG A 82 -5.60 4.99 2.94
C ARG A 82 -5.64 3.94 4.04
N GLU A 83 -5.41 4.35 5.28
CA GLU A 83 -5.59 3.50 6.45
C GLU A 83 -7.05 3.03 6.56
N SER A 84 -7.24 1.84 7.10
CA SER A 84 -8.59 1.28 7.30
C SER A 84 -9.45 2.11 8.26
N THR A 85 -8.84 2.90 9.14
CA THR A 85 -9.53 3.85 10.04
C THR A 85 -10.11 5.05 9.31
N GLY A 86 -9.59 5.38 8.12
CA GLY A 86 -9.93 6.58 7.37
C GLY A 86 -9.23 7.86 7.85
N GLU A 87 -8.25 7.76 8.76
CA GLU A 87 -7.50 8.91 9.31
C GLU A 87 -6.44 9.49 8.35
N THR A 88 -6.16 8.81 7.23
CA THR A 88 -5.19 9.30 6.25
C THR A 88 -5.67 10.58 5.59
N ALA A 89 -4.95 11.67 5.83
CA ALA A 89 -5.18 12.97 5.23
C ALA A 89 -4.49 13.09 3.85
N ALA A 90 -3.30 12.51 3.70
CA ALA A 90 -2.57 12.50 2.44
C ALA A 90 -1.60 11.33 2.30
N VAL A 91 -1.27 10.99 1.04
CA VAL A 91 -0.27 9.98 0.69
C VAL A 91 1.00 10.65 0.18
N TYR A 92 2.15 10.30 0.76
CA TYR A 92 3.44 10.89 0.37
C TYR A 92 4.42 9.82 -0.14
N PRO A 93 5.01 9.99 -1.33
CA PRO A 93 5.97 9.03 -1.85
C PRO A 93 7.33 9.17 -1.17
N TYR A 94 8.02 8.05 -1.02
CA TYR A 94 9.37 7.99 -0.47
C TYR A 94 10.43 8.03 -1.57
N PHE A 95 11.44 8.91 -1.44
CA PHE A 95 12.57 8.92 -2.37
C PHE A 95 13.57 7.82 -2.01
N HIS A 96 13.62 6.77 -2.83
CA HIS A 96 14.56 5.67 -2.62
C HIS A 96 15.96 6.01 -3.16
N ASP A 97 16.95 6.12 -2.28
CA ASP A 97 18.37 6.33 -2.65
C ASP A 97 19.15 5.01 -2.89
N GLY A 98 18.43 3.89 -3.04
CA GLY A 98 19.01 2.58 -3.41
C GLY A 98 19.98 1.93 -2.40
N LYS A 99 20.34 2.61 -1.29
CA LYS A 99 21.41 2.19 -0.37
C LYS A 99 20.98 1.89 1.07
N ARG A 100 19.73 2.15 1.46
CA ARG A 100 19.25 1.93 2.84
C ARG A 100 18.00 1.07 2.89
N HIS A 101 18.03 0.03 3.73
CA HIS A 101 16.87 -0.79 4.08
C HIS A 101 15.96 -0.11 5.11
N THR A 102 16.41 0.99 5.71
CA THR A 102 15.68 1.79 6.71
C THR A 102 14.95 2.97 6.04
N ILE A 103 13.66 3.12 6.36
CA ILE A 103 12.79 4.21 5.90
C ILE A 103 12.92 5.35 6.91
N GLU A 104 13.35 6.52 6.44
CA GLU A 104 13.53 7.73 7.28
C GLU A 104 12.41 8.75 7.02
N TYR A 105 11.84 9.34 8.06
CA TYR A 105 10.67 10.24 7.94
C TYR A 105 10.97 11.55 7.18
N ASN A 106 12.22 11.99 7.16
CA ASN A 106 12.66 13.22 6.48
C ASN A 106 12.96 13.00 4.98
N LYS A 107 12.79 11.78 4.45
CA LYS A 107 13.06 11.43 3.05
C LYS A 107 11.79 11.28 2.19
N PHE A 108 10.63 11.58 2.75
CA PHE A 108 9.38 11.65 2.00
C PHE A 108 9.30 12.96 1.19
N ASP A 109 8.64 12.89 0.04
CA ASP A 109 8.33 14.02 -0.82
C ASP A 109 7.15 14.82 -0.26
N TRP A 110 7.40 15.65 0.76
CA TRP A 110 6.36 16.45 1.41
C TRP A 110 5.73 17.52 0.51
N GLU A 111 6.33 17.80 -0.66
CA GLU A 111 5.84 18.79 -1.62
C GLU A 111 4.79 18.24 -2.58
N THR A 112 4.77 16.92 -2.80
CA THR A 112 3.82 16.27 -3.71
C THR A 112 2.85 15.33 -2.97
N PRO A 113 1.86 15.87 -2.22
CA PRO A 113 0.82 15.03 -1.61
C PRO A 113 -0.05 14.37 -2.69
N ASN A 114 -0.51 13.15 -2.41
CA ASN A 114 -1.43 12.37 -3.23
C ASN A 114 -0.95 12.21 -4.69
N PRO A 115 0.25 11.63 -4.92
CA PRO A 115 0.77 11.42 -6.27
C PRO A 115 -0.13 10.46 -7.04
N ARG A 116 -0.25 10.67 -8.36
CA ARG A 116 -0.88 9.68 -9.24
C ARG A 116 0.02 8.44 -9.32
N ILE A 117 -0.47 7.31 -8.81
CA ILE A 117 0.21 6.02 -8.86
C ILE A 117 -0.22 5.31 -10.13
N GLY A 118 0.70 5.13 -11.07
CA GLY A 118 0.48 4.43 -12.33
C GLY A 118 1.17 3.07 -12.34
N PHE A 119 0.72 2.20 -13.25
CA PHE A 119 1.25 0.85 -13.42
C PHE A 119 1.74 0.65 -14.86
N GLU A 120 2.82 -0.11 -14.99
CA GLU A 120 3.42 -0.54 -16.26
C GLU A 120 2.61 -1.68 -16.88
N ASP A 121 2.81 -1.87 -18.18
CA ASP A 121 2.25 -2.98 -18.91
C ASP A 121 2.98 -4.30 -18.55
N ASN A 122 2.26 -5.41 -18.59
CA ASN A 122 2.83 -6.72 -18.33
C ASN A 122 3.26 -7.39 -19.63
N THR A 123 4.53 -7.22 -19.98
CA THR A 123 5.12 -7.80 -21.20
C THR A 123 5.89 -9.09 -20.95
N LEU A 124 6.19 -9.48 -19.70
CA LEU A 124 7.14 -10.59 -19.43
C LEU A 124 6.51 -11.76 -18.67
N LEU A 125 5.65 -11.49 -17.69
CA LEU A 125 5.10 -12.49 -16.79
C LEU A 125 3.60 -12.68 -17.05
N ALA A 126 3.26 -13.04 -18.29
CA ALA A 126 1.87 -13.29 -18.69
C ALA A 126 1.77 -14.68 -19.33
N ILE A 127 1.67 -15.70 -18.50
CA ILE A 127 1.55 -17.09 -18.95
C ILE A 127 0.17 -17.59 -18.54
N GLY A 128 -0.56 -18.13 -19.52
CA GLY A 128 -1.83 -18.80 -19.36
C GLY A 128 -1.67 -20.31 -19.57
N SER A 129 -2.44 -21.06 -18.80
CA SER A 129 -2.65 -22.49 -19.02
C SER A 129 -4.13 -22.75 -19.08
N SER A 130 -4.56 -23.66 -19.95
CA SER A 130 -5.96 -24.03 -20.05
C SER A 130 -6.15 -25.52 -20.21
N ILE A 131 -7.27 -26.01 -19.70
CA ILE A 131 -7.78 -27.36 -19.98
C ILE A 131 -9.14 -27.15 -20.62
N GLY A 132 -9.32 -27.72 -21.82
CA GLY A 132 -10.52 -27.53 -22.59
C GLY A 132 -11.15 -28.83 -23.07
N TYR A 133 -12.45 -28.75 -23.33
CA TYR A 133 -13.21 -29.79 -24.01
C TYR A 133 -13.88 -29.17 -25.22
N ALA A 134 -13.60 -29.72 -26.40
CA ALA A 134 -14.20 -29.30 -27.65
C ALA A 134 -15.35 -30.24 -28.02
N PHE A 135 -16.47 -29.67 -28.43
CA PHE A 135 -17.62 -30.37 -28.98
C PHE A 135 -18.06 -29.68 -30.27
N SER A 136 -17.78 -30.33 -31.41
CA SER A 136 -18.02 -29.75 -32.74
C SER A 136 -17.36 -28.36 -32.91
N ARG A 137 -18.13 -27.28 -32.82
CA ARG A 137 -17.67 -25.89 -32.95
C ARG A 137 -17.59 -25.14 -31.63
N ALA A 138 -18.20 -25.67 -30.58
CA ALA A 138 -18.19 -25.08 -29.25
C ALA A 138 -17.04 -25.67 -28.43
N ARG A 139 -16.44 -24.87 -27.57
CA ARG A 139 -15.43 -25.33 -26.62
C ARG A 139 -15.67 -24.71 -25.26
N VAL A 140 -15.41 -25.49 -24.22
CA VAL A 140 -15.40 -25.01 -22.84
C VAL A 140 -13.97 -25.10 -22.35
N GLU A 141 -13.42 -23.99 -21.85
CA GLU A 141 -12.03 -23.90 -21.38
C GLU A 141 -12.02 -23.43 -19.92
N VAL A 142 -11.32 -24.16 -19.06
CA VAL A 142 -10.89 -23.64 -17.76
C VAL A 142 -9.48 -23.10 -17.94
N GLU A 143 -9.29 -21.81 -17.69
CA GLU A 143 -8.02 -21.11 -17.87
C GLU A 143 -7.51 -20.56 -16.55
N ILE A 144 -6.22 -20.76 -16.30
CA ILE A 144 -5.49 -20.16 -15.18
C ILE A 144 -4.41 -19.26 -15.76
N GLY A 145 -4.46 -17.97 -15.42
CA GLY A 145 -3.50 -16.97 -15.86
C GLY A 145 -2.84 -16.26 -14.68
N TYR A 146 -1.60 -15.81 -14.87
CA TYR A 146 -0.91 -14.93 -13.94
C TYR A 146 -0.45 -13.67 -14.66
N GLU A 147 -0.75 -12.51 -14.09
CA GLU A 147 -0.29 -11.22 -14.60
C GLU A 147 0.27 -10.34 -13.47
N SER A 148 1.30 -9.55 -13.79
CA SER A 148 1.96 -8.66 -12.83
C SER A 148 2.23 -7.29 -13.44
N PHE A 149 1.53 -6.26 -12.96
CA PHE A 149 1.66 -4.88 -13.42
C PHE A 149 2.51 -4.07 -12.44
N LYS A 150 3.78 -3.82 -12.78
CA LYS A 150 4.74 -3.11 -11.90
C LYS A 150 4.32 -1.65 -11.70
N VAL A 151 4.62 -1.07 -10.54
CA VAL A 151 4.42 0.37 -10.32
C VAL A 151 5.39 1.16 -11.20
N LYS A 152 4.88 2.18 -11.90
CA LYS A 152 5.72 3.10 -12.67
C LYS A 152 6.66 3.85 -11.74
N GLY A 153 7.97 3.74 -12.00
CA GLY A 153 9.00 4.42 -11.22
C GLY A 153 8.90 5.96 -11.34
N ARG A 154 9.18 6.68 -10.26
CA ARG A 154 9.28 8.15 -10.26
C ARG A 154 10.68 8.56 -9.80
N ASN A 155 11.32 9.44 -10.55
CA ASN A 155 12.64 9.99 -10.23
C ASN A 155 12.53 11.51 -10.07
N LYS A 156 13.31 12.12 -9.15
CA LYS A 156 13.23 13.57 -8.82
C LYS A 156 13.42 14.49 -10.04
N SER A 157 14.03 14.03 -11.14
CA SER A 157 14.28 14.84 -12.34
C SER A 157 13.38 14.48 -13.55
N GLY A 158 12.33 13.68 -13.37
CA GLY A 158 11.43 13.30 -14.47
C GLY A 158 12.08 12.51 -15.62
N LYS A 159 13.35 12.08 -15.49
CA LYS A 159 14.07 11.29 -16.49
C LYS A 159 14.62 10.01 -15.87
N LYS A 160 14.20 8.90 -16.45
CA LYS A 160 14.52 7.48 -16.15
C LYS A 160 13.74 6.84 -15.01
N GLU A 161 12.82 5.98 -15.44
CA GLU A 161 12.16 4.93 -14.68
C GLU A 161 13.22 3.89 -14.29
N LYS A 162 13.46 3.71 -12.99
CA LYS A 162 14.03 2.48 -12.46
C LYS A 162 12.87 1.65 -11.94
N GLU A 163 12.93 0.33 -12.11
CA GLU A 163 11.99 -0.61 -11.50
C GLU A 163 11.86 -0.30 -10.00
N GLY A 164 10.71 0.26 -9.63
CA GLY A 164 10.52 0.90 -8.34
C GLY A 164 9.68 0.02 -7.44
N ASN A 165 10.31 -0.57 -6.42
CA ASN A 165 9.58 -0.83 -5.18
C ASN A 165 9.14 0.54 -4.62
N ALA A 166 7.91 0.95 -4.86
CA ALA A 166 7.43 2.24 -4.38
C ALA A 166 6.95 2.13 -2.93
N VAL A 167 7.31 3.14 -2.14
CA VAL A 167 7.02 3.20 -0.71
C VAL A 167 6.24 4.50 -0.48
N TYR A 168 5.10 4.40 0.18
CA TYR A 168 4.18 5.52 0.39
C TYR A 168 3.83 5.63 1.87
N LEU A 169 4.01 6.82 2.45
CA LEU A 169 3.51 7.16 3.79
C LEU A 169 2.05 7.55 3.70
N LEU A 170 1.22 6.96 4.57
CA LEU A 170 -0.13 7.41 4.83
C LEU A 170 -0.05 8.42 5.97
N ALA A 171 0.04 9.70 5.64
CA ALA A 171 0.18 10.77 6.63
C ALA A 171 -1.18 11.21 7.15
N LYS A 172 -1.22 11.54 8.44
CA LYS A 172 -2.41 12.05 9.13
C LYS A 172 -2.41 13.58 9.17
N GLU A 173 -3.38 14.14 9.87
CA GLU A 173 -3.77 15.55 9.76
C GLU A 173 -2.67 16.54 10.16
N LEU A 174 -1.90 16.29 11.23
CA LEU A 174 -0.82 17.19 11.66
C LEU A 174 0.28 17.26 10.61
N ALA A 175 0.78 16.09 10.18
CA ALA A 175 1.83 16.01 9.17
C ALA A 175 1.38 16.63 7.83
N TYR A 176 0.14 16.34 7.40
CA TYR A 176 -0.41 16.93 6.20
C TYR A 176 -0.59 18.46 6.32
N SER A 177 -1.16 18.94 7.42
CA SER A 177 -1.48 20.36 7.60
C SER A 177 -0.24 21.23 7.67
N VAL A 178 0.83 20.77 8.35
CA VAL A 178 2.09 21.52 8.41
C VAL A 178 2.82 21.53 7.06
N ALA A 179 2.88 20.39 6.36
CA ALA A 179 3.53 20.29 5.05
C ALA A 179 2.79 21.10 3.97
N SER A 180 1.48 21.30 4.09
CA SER A 180 0.64 21.99 3.11
C SER A 180 0.26 23.43 3.49
N ASN A 181 0.91 24.02 4.51
CA ASN A 181 0.68 25.40 4.96
C ASN A 181 -0.77 25.69 5.46
N GLN A 182 -1.46 24.70 6.02
CA GLN A 182 -2.82 24.85 6.52
C GLN A 182 -2.83 25.21 8.01
N GLN A 183 -2.57 26.48 8.34
CA GLN A 183 -2.46 26.95 9.73
C GLN A 183 -3.70 26.63 10.57
N ASP A 184 -4.90 26.94 10.08
CA ASP A 184 -6.14 26.78 10.86
C ASP A 184 -6.44 25.30 11.11
N ARG A 185 -6.23 24.43 10.11
CA ARG A 185 -6.38 22.98 10.27
C ARG A 185 -5.35 22.41 11.23
N LEU A 186 -4.10 22.87 11.11
CA LEU A 186 -3.02 22.47 12.01
C LEU A 186 -3.35 22.85 13.46
N ALA A 187 -3.87 24.06 13.71
CA ALA A 187 -4.27 24.50 15.04
C ALA A 187 -5.38 23.64 15.64
N VAL A 188 -6.42 23.33 14.85
CA VAL A 188 -7.52 22.44 15.25
C VAL A 188 -7.05 21.01 15.50
N ALA A 189 -6.08 20.51 14.73
CA ALA A 189 -5.50 19.19 14.94
C ALA A 189 -4.62 19.17 16.21
N LEU A 190 -3.79 20.19 16.42
CA LEU A 190 -2.93 20.36 17.59
C LEU A 190 -3.73 20.47 18.89
N SER A 191 -4.88 21.14 18.86
CA SER A 191 -5.71 21.27 20.07
C SER A 191 -6.26 19.95 20.60
N LYS A 192 -6.31 18.92 19.75
CA LYS A 192 -6.74 17.55 20.11
C LYS A 192 -5.59 16.66 20.57
N VAL A 193 -4.34 17.15 20.54
CA VAL A 193 -3.16 16.41 20.98
C VAL A 193 -3.00 16.58 22.49
N GLU A 194 -2.65 15.51 23.19
CA GLU A 194 -2.35 15.59 24.63
C GLU A 194 -1.04 16.35 24.86
N GLY A 195 -0.98 17.17 25.91
CA GLY A 195 0.22 17.98 26.21
C GLY A 195 1.50 17.14 26.36
N LYS A 196 1.38 15.90 26.87
CA LYS A 196 2.51 14.96 26.98
C LYS A 196 3.14 14.63 25.62
N ASP A 197 2.32 14.51 24.58
CA ASP A 197 2.77 14.17 23.22
C ASP A 197 3.42 15.40 22.56
N ILE A 198 2.99 16.61 22.91
CA ILE A 198 3.65 17.86 22.52
C ILE A 198 5.02 18.01 23.19
N VAL A 199 5.15 17.65 24.47
CA VAL A 199 6.44 17.61 25.17
C VAL A 199 7.37 16.59 24.50
N ASN A 200 6.88 15.40 24.16
CA ASN A 200 7.65 14.39 23.43
C ASN A 200 8.10 14.91 22.05
N PHE A 201 7.22 15.57 21.32
CA PHE A 201 7.54 16.21 20.05
C PHE A 201 8.61 17.31 20.22
N ALA A 202 8.51 18.17 21.24
CA ALA A 202 9.50 19.20 21.53
C ALA A 202 10.89 18.62 21.81
N ASN A 203 10.96 17.56 22.62
CA ASN A 203 12.20 16.85 22.92
C ASN A 203 12.81 16.21 21.66
N ALA A 204 11.98 15.61 20.80
CA ALA A 204 12.42 15.04 19.55
C ALA A 204 12.94 16.11 18.58
N LEU A 205 12.21 17.23 18.45
CA LEU A 205 12.58 18.35 17.59
C LEU A 205 13.90 18.99 18.04
N GLU A 206 14.09 19.19 19.35
CA GLU A 206 15.35 19.70 19.89
C GLU A 206 16.52 18.78 19.52
N LYS A 207 16.33 17.47 19.64
CA LYS A 207 17.37 16.48 19.35
C LYS A 207 17.72 16.42 17.87
N THR A 208 16.73 16.51 16.98
CA THR A 208 16.94 16.28 15.54
C THR A 208 17.17 17.56 14.76
N SER A 209 16.58 18.69 15.18
CA SER A 209 16.57 19.94 14.42
C SER A 209 16.43 21.15 15.35
N PRO A 210 17.43 21.42 16.21
CA PRO A 210 17.35 22.49 17.22
C PRO A 210 17.12 23.88 16.61
N ALA A 211 17.67 24.15 15.43
CA ALA A 211 17.46 25.40 14.70
C ALA A 211 15.97 25.68 14.35
N ILE A 212 15.16 24.63 14.15
CA ILE A 212 13.70 24.76 13.98
C ILE A 212 13.06 25.11 15.33
N GLY A 213 13.46 24.44 16.40
CA GLY A 213 12.97 24.70 17.76
C GLY A 213 13.22 26.13 18.24
N GLU A 214 14.27 26.79 17.76
CA GLU A 214 14.57 28.21 18.06
C GLU A 214 13.59 29.22 17.43
N LYS A 215 12.87 28.81 16.38
CA LYS A 215 11.91 29.64 15.64
C LYS A 215 10.46 29.49 16.12
N VAL A 216 10.19 28.46 16.93
CA VAL A 216 8.84 28.09 17.40
C VAL A 216 8.69 28.48 18.86
N CYS A 217 7.56 29.08 19.22
CA CYS A 217 7.31 29.65 20.53
C CYS A 217 8.46 30.53 21.00
N ARG A 218 9.07 31.29 20.09
CA ARG A 218 10.14 32.21 20.44
C ARG A 218 9.52 33.42 21.13
N THR A 219 9.80 33.62 22.41
CA THR A 219 9.30 34.79 23.15
C THR A 219 9.88 36.07 22.57
N ARG A 220 9.11 37.15 22.64
CA ARG A 220 9.49 38.46 22.11
C ARG A 220 9.77 39.45 23.24
N SER A 221 10.65 40.39 22.97
CA SER A 221 10.91 41.49 23.89
C SER A 221 9.76 42.48 23.87
N GLY A 222 9.48 43.07 25.03
CA GLY A 222 8.56 44.21 25.16
C GLY A 222 9.14 45.49 24.57
N LYS A 223 8.97 46.61 25.28
CA LYS A 223 9.40 47.94 24.78
C LYS A 223 10.92 48.11 24.69
N ASP A 224 11.67 47.50 25.61
CA ASP A 224 13.13 47.54 25.65
C ASP A 224 13.71 46.24 25.09
N GLU A 225 14.92 46.26 24.53
CA GLU A 225 15.58 45.10 23.89
C GLU A 225 15.95 43.96 24.87
N ASN A 226 15.74 44.16 26.18
CA ASN A 226 16.14 43.23 27.26
C ASN A 226 14.98 42.75 28.15
N ASN A 227 13.73 42.85 27.69
CA ASN A 227 12.54 42.47 28.45
C ASN A 227 11.77 41.36 27.71
N TYR A 228 12.41 40.20 27.50
CA TYR A 228 11.76 39.03 26.90
C TYR A 228 10.80 38.35 27.88
N ALA A 229 9.67 37.86 27.36
CA ALA A 229 8.77 37.02 28.14
C ALA A 229 9.49 35.75 28.63
N ARG A 230 9.09 35.25 29.80
CA ARG A 230 9.69 34.11 30.47
C ARG A 230 8.63 33.04 30.70
N TYR A 231 8.82 31.87 30.08
CA TYR A 231 7.93 30.73 30.29
C TYR A 231 7.88 30.25 31.73
N THR A 232 6.66 30.07 32.23
CA THR A 232 6.28 29.58 33.57
C THR A 232 4.93 28.86 33.49
N ASP A 233 4.42 28.35 34.61
CA ASP A 233 3.15 27.62 34.63
C ASP A 233 1.89 28.51 34.61
N LYS A 234 2.03 29.84 34.72
CA LYS A 234 0.91 30.79 34.65
C LYS A 234 1.34 32.15 34.12
N THR A 235 0.54 32.72 33.22
CA THR A 235 0.71 34.11 32.76
C THR A 235 0.39 35.10 33.89
N SER A 236 1.31 36.04 34.12
CA SER A 236 1.18 37.03 35.19
C SER A 236 0.01 37.98 34.96
N TRP A 237 -0.74 38.26 36.02
CA TRP A 237 -1.82 39.27 36.03
C TRP A 237 -1.29 40.68 35.74
N PHE A 238 -0.07 40.99 36.22
CA PHE A 238 0.53 42.31 36.09
C PHE A 238 1.75 42.28 35.16
N LYS A 239 1.48 41.97 33.90
CA LYS A 239 2.50 41.77 32.85
C LYS A 239 3.34 43.02 32.54
N ILE A 240 2.95 44.20 33.03
CA ILE A 240 3.72 45.43 32.91
C ILE A 240 5.10 45.27 33.56
N SER A 241 5.17 44.62 34.74
CA SER A 241 6.40 44.43 35.50
C SER A 241 6.74 42.99 35.85
N ASP A 242 6.06 42.03 35.23
CA ASP A 242 6.39 40.62 35.36
C ASP A 242 6.35 39.96 33.98
N ASN A 243 7.50 39.45 33.55
CA ASN A 243 7.68 38.84 32.24
C ASN A 243 7.13 37.41 32.17
N ASN A 244 6.60 36.86 33.27
CA ASN A 244 6.10 35.48 33.30
C ASN A 244 4.90 35.26 32.37
N THR A 245 4.98 34.22 31.54
CA THR A 245 3.94 33.82 30.59
C THR A 245 3.76 32.30 30.52
N ALA A 246 2.54 31.85 30.24
CA ALA A 246 2.22 30.49 29.84
C ALA A 246 1.77 30.41 28.35
N LEU A 247 1.85 31.52 27.61
CA LEU A 247 1.45 31.63 26.21
C LEU A 247 2.65 31.52 25.27
N CYS A 248 2.60 30.59 24.32
CA CYS A 248 3.62 30.39 23.28
C CYS A 248 3.83 31.69 22.45
N GLY A 249 5.09 32.09 22.28
CA GLY A 249 5.49 33.24 21.45
C GLY A 249 5.13 34.61 22.04
N ASP A 250 4.81 34.65 23.33
CA ASP A 250 4.31 35.85 23.99
C ASP A 250 5.39 36.94 24.17
N ILE A 251 4.93 38.17 24.36
CA ILE A 251 5.75 39.39 24.46
C ILE A 251 5.97 39.74 25.94
N GLY A 252 7.19 40.14 26.31
CA GLY A 252 7.48 40.56 27.70
C GLY A 252 6.86 41.90 28.08
N GLY A 253 7.05 42.28 29.34
CA GLY A 253 6.55 43.51 29.93
C GLY A 253 7.23 44.78 29.43
N THR A 254 6.68 45.92 29.84
CA THR A 254 7.13 47.25 29.39
C THR A 254 7.99 47.97 30.41
N SER A 255 8.13 47.46 31.64
CA SER A 255 8.91 48.09 32.69
C SER A 255 9.27 47.08 33.79
N GLY A 256 10.56 46.92 34.12
CA GLY A 256 10.97 46.09 35.25
C GLY A 256 11.39 44.67 34.86
N HIS A 257 12.61 44.33 35.30
CA HIS A 257 13.36 43.09 35.10
C HIS A 257 14.02 42.90 33.73
N ASN A 258 15.36 42.99 33.72
CA ASN A 258 16.21 42.51 32.64
C ASN A 258 16.02 40.99 32.46
N SER A 259 15.29 40.61 31.41
CA SER A 259 15.19 39.26 30.88
C SER A 259 15.83 39.27 29.48
N PRO A 260 17.17 39.20 29.37
CA PRO A 260 17.89 39.48 28.13
C PRO A 260 17.81 38.33 27.11
N LYS A 261 17.20 37.19 27.46
CA LYS A 261 17.19 35.98 26.64
C LYS A 261 15.77 35.60 26.27
N ALA A 262 15.54 35.44 24.96
CA ALA A 262 14.35 34.79 24.46
C ALA A 262 14.33 33.32 24.90
N HIS A 263 13.19 32.86 25.38
CA HIS A 263 12.88 31.45 25.50
C HIS A 263 12.37 30.90 24.16
N ILE A 264 12.57 29.60 23.93
CA ILE A 264 12.21 28.90 22.68
C ILE A 264 11.29 27.70 22.97
N PHE A 265 10.98 26.89 21.96
CA PHE A 265 10.02 25.77 22.10
C PHE A 265 10.37 24.78 23.21
N LYS A 266 11.66 24.46 23.41
CA LYS A 266 12.11 23.60 24.51
C LYS A 266 11.75 24.20 25.88
N ASP A 267 11.96 25.50 26.06
CA ASP A 267 11.62 26.20 27.30
C ASP A 267 10.10 26.19 27.52
N PHE A 268 9.32 26.37 26.45
CA PHE A 268 7.86 26.26 26.54
C PHE A 268 7.44 24.87 27.03
N ALA A 269 7.93 23.80 26.38
CA ALA A 269 7.63 22.43 26.77
C ALA A 269 8.05 22.15 28.22
N SER A 270 9.29 22.46 28.60
CA SER A 270 9.82 22.11 29.92
C SER A 270 9.28 22.98 31.06
N LYS A 271 9.10 24.29 30.86
CA LYS A 271 8.73 25.23 31.93
C LYS A 271 7.22 25.53 31.99
N THR A 272 6.51 25.41 30.87
CA THR A 272 5.07 25.74 30.79
C THR A 272 4.19 24.49 30.80
N LEU A 273 4.56 23.48 30.01
CA LEU A 273 3.80 22.23 29.92
C LEU A 273 4.23 21.23 31.01
N GLY A 274 5.50 21.24 31.40
CA GLY A 274 6.06 20.33 32.39
C GLY A 274 6.04 18.88 31.89
N ASP A 275 5.26 18.03 32.54
CA ASP A 275 4.96 16.66 32.11
C ASP A 275 3.87 16.58 31.03
N GLY A 276 3.31 17.72 30.62
CA GLY A 276 2.21 17.82 29.67
C GLY A 276 0.82 17.89 30.30
N SER A 277 0.72 18.01 31.63
CA SER A 277 -0.55 18.11 32.37
C SER A 277 -1.14 19.53 32.43
N LYS A 278 -0.35 20.56 32.09
CA LYS A 278 -0.75 21.97 32.23
C LYS A 278 -0.60 22.72 30.91
N ASN A 279 -1.37 23.80 30.78
CA ASN A 279 -1.21 24.84 29.75
C ASN A 279 -1.28 24.36 28.29
N TRP A 280 -1.85 23.18 28.03
CA TRP A 280 -2.12 22.69 26.68
C TRP A 280 -3.57 22.17 26.58
N PRO A 281 -4.30 22.48 25.50
CA PRO A 281 -3.96 23.38 24.39
C PRO A 281 -4.16 24.87 24.69
N THR A 282 -4.61 25.20 25.92
CA THR A 282 -4.94 26.56 26.36
C THR A 282 -4.02 26.98 27.51
N SER A 283 -3.50 28.20 27.45
CA SER A 283 -2.64 28.79 28.47
C SER A 283 -3.43 29.10 29.76
N SER A 284 -2.73 29.16 30.90
CA SER A 284 -3.33 29.61 32.17
C SER A 284 -2.96 31.06 32.47
N GLY A 285 -3.88 31.82 33.07
CA GLY A 285 -3.64 33.18 33.54
C GLY A 285 -4.54 34.21 32.88
N THR A 286 -4.16 35.49 32.96
CA THR A 286 -4.94 36.59 32.39
C THR A 286 -4.88 36.60 30.88
N LYS A 287 -6.01 36.94 30.23
CA LYS A 287 -6.17 36.99 28.76
C LYS A 287 -5.98 35.64 28.05
N SER A 288 -6.02 34.54 28.80
CA SER A 288 -6.13 33.21 28.23
C SER A 288 -7.39 33.14 27.37
N THR A 289 -7.23 32.60 26.17
CA THR A 289 -8.33 32.34 25.24
C THR A 289 -8.26 30.90 24.80
N GLU A 290 -9.41 30.31 24.48
CA GLU A 290 -9.51 28.91 24.09
C GLU A 290 -8.51 28.56 22.97
N ASN A 291 -7.71 27.51 23.21
CA ASN A 291 -6.70 26.96 22.29
C ASN A 291 -5.59 27.94 21.86
N ASP A 292 -5.34 29.00 22.62
CA ASP A 292 -4.32 30.00 22.31
C ASP A 292 -2.91 29.42 22.06
N ASN A 293 -2.47 28.43 22.84
CA ASN A 293 -1.19 27.78 22.66
C ASN A 293 -1.15 26.91 21.40
N ALA A 294 -2.21 26.15 21.11
CA ALA A 294 -2.30 25.39 19.86
C ALA A 294 -2.29 26.31 18.63
N ASN A 295 -3.01 27.43 18.69
CA ASN A 295 -3.03 28.45 17.64
C ASN A 295 -1.65 29.10 17.44
N ALA A 296 -0.96 29.46 18.53
CA ALA A 296 0.36 30.07 18.48
C ALA A 296 1.42 29.11 17.91
N VAL A 297 1.44 27.85 18.35
CA VAL A 297 2.34 26.83 17.80
C VAL A 297 2.08 26.62 16.31
N ALA A 298 0.82 26.48 15.90
CA ALA A 298 0.47 26.33 14.48
C ALA A 298 0.92 27.52 13.64
N ALA A 299 0.74 28.74 14.14
CA ALA A 299 1.16 29.96 13.47
C ALA A 299 2.68 30.01 13.27
N ASP A 300 3.47 29.69 14.29
CA ASP A 300 4.92 29.69 14.18
C ASP A 300 5.42 28.60 13.21
N LEU A 301 4.85 27.39 13.27
CA LEU A 301 5.22 26.29 12.38
C LEU A 301 4.91 26.59 10.90
N VAL A 302 3.84 27.33 10.62
CA VAL A 302 3.47 27.68 9.25
C VAL A 302 4.18 28.95 8.76
N LYS A 303 4.35 29.97 9.60
CA LYS A 303 4.89 31.27 9.17
C LYS A 303 6.41 31.34 9.22
N ASN A 304 7.04 30.72 10.22
CA ASN A 304 8.48 30.94 10.49
C ASN A 304 9.37 29.89 9.83
N LEU A 305 8.79 28.82 9.27
CA LEU A 305 9.53 27.69 8.70
C LEU A 305 9.49 27.67 7.16
N THR A 306 10.61 27.25 6.57
CA THR A 306 10.69 26.94 5.14
C THR A 306 9.92 25.65 4.81
N MET A 307 9.69 25.38 3.51
CA MET A 307 9.05 24.14 3.08
C MET A 307 9.84 22.89 3.49
N GLU A 308 11.17 22.96 3.45
CA GLU A 308 12.05 21.87 3.90
C GLU A 308 11.92 21.62 5.41
N GLU A 309 11.95 22.70 6.21
CA GLU A 309 11.77 22.63 7.67
C GLU A 309 10.37 22.08 8.02
N LYS A 310 9.33 22.45 7.29
CA LYS A 310 7.98 21.88 7.43
C LYS A 310 7.94 20.40 7.13
N GLY A 311 8.68 19.91 6.14
CA GLY A 311 8.81 18.47 5.86
C GLY A 311 9.46 17.71 7.02
N ILE A 312 10.46 18.31 7.68
CA ILE A 312 11.07 17.74 8.89
C ILE A 312 10.05 17.66 10.03
N VAL A 313 9.30 18.74 10.28
CA VAL A 313 8.25 18.78 11.30
C VAL A 313 7.14 17.77 10.99
N ALA A 314 6.71 17.67 9.73
CA ALA A 314 5.68 16.72 9.30
C ALA A 314 6.10 15.28 9.62
N GLY A 315 7.34 14.91 9.27
CA GLY A 315 7.82 13.57 9.58
C GLY A 315 8.05 13.33 11.09
N LEU A 316 8.38 14.36 11.88
CA LEU A 316 8.41 14.27 13.34
C LEU A 316 7.00 14.07 13.93
N PHE A 317 5.97 14.74 13.41
CA PHE A 317 4.59 14.50 13.82
C PHE A 317 4.16 13.06 13.55
N SER A 318 4.45 12.53 12.35
CA SER A 318 4.20 11.12 12.04
C SER A 318 4.97 10.18 12.97
N LYS A 319 6.18 10.56 13.41
CA LYS A 319 7.03 9.74 14.27
C LYS A 319 6.58 9.74 15.74
N THR A 320 6.18 10.91 16.27
CA THR A 320 6.07 11.14 17.72
C THR A 320 4.63 11.30 18.21
N ILE A 321 3.70 11.72 17.34
CA ILE A 321 2.31 12.02 17.73
C ILE A 321 1.33 11.08 17.03
N GLU A 322 1.35 11.09 15.70
CA GLU A 322 0.25 10.52 14.90
C GLU A 322 0.40 9.03 14.58
N GLY A 323 1.65 8.55 14.58
CA GLY A 323 2.04 7.27 14.01
C GLY A 323 2.08 7.32 12.48
N GLY A 324 3.09 6.69 11.88
CA GLY A 324 3.25 6.63 10.44
C GLY A 324 3.13 5.21 9.91
N GLU A 325 2.10 4.95 9.09
CA GLU A 325 1.94 3.70 8.36
C GLU A 325 2.47 3.84 6.93
N VAL A 326 3.21 2.82 6.48
CA VAL A 326 3.85 2.82 5.17
C VAL A 326 3.38 1.63 4.33
N ALA A 327 2.90 1.94 3.12
CA ALA A 327 2.52 0.98 2.11
C ALA A 327 3.68 0.76 1.14
N LYS A 328 4.13 -0.49 1.00
CA LYS A 328 5.11 -0.87 -0.03
C LYS A 328 4.36 -1.52 -1.19
N ILE A 329 4.26 -0.81 -2.31
CA ILE A 329 3.55 -1.25 -3.51
C ILE A 329 4.60 -1.46 -4.60
N LYS A 330 4.80 -2.72 -4.99
CA LYS A 330 5.77 -3.08 -6.05
C LYS A 330 5.08 -3.27 -7.40
N ALA A 331 3.96 -3.95 -7.35
CA ALA A 331 3.15 -4.31 -8.50
C ALA A 331 1.74 -4.60 -8.01
N ILE A 332 0.77 -4.55 -8.92
CA ILE A 332 -0.50 -5.24 -8.77
C ILE A 332 -0.37 -6.57 -9.50
N SER A 333 -0.33 -7.66 -8.75
CA SER A 333 -0.37 -9.01 -9.31
C SER A 333 -1.80 -9.53 -9.32
N THR A 334 -2.11 -10.39 -10.28
CA THR A 334 -3.39 -11.06 -10.35
C THR A 334 -3.18 -12.49 -10.82
N THR A 335 -3.80 -13.44 -10.12
CA THR A 335 -4.00 -14.80 -10.63
C THR A 335 -5.46 -14.92 -11.04
N SER A 336 -5.74 -15.18 -12.31
CA SER A 336 -7.10 -15.38 -12.81
C SER A 336 -7.41 -16.86 -12.93
N VAL A 337 -8.64 -17.24 -12.59
CA VAL A 337 -9.22 -18.56 -12.85
C VAL A 337 -10.54 -18.33 -13.58
N MET A 338 -10.59 -18.68 -14.86
CA MET A 338 -11.66 -18.35 -15.79
C MET A 338 -12.30 -19.60 -16.35
N LEU A 339 -13.63 -19.60 -16.42
CA LEU A 339 -14.39 -20.53 -17.24
C LEU A 339 -14.83 -19.80 -18.51
N ASN A 340 -14.27 -20.19 -19.65
CA ASN A 340 -14.58 -19.62 -20.95
C ASN A 340 -15.46 -20.56 -21.76
N VAL A 341 -16.44 -20.00 -22.48
CA VAL A 341 -17.16 -20.65 -23.56
C VAL A 341 -16.70 -20.02 -24.86
N CYS A 342 -16.20 -20.85 -25.77
CA CYS A 342 -15.65 -20.45 -27.05
C CYS A 342 -16.47 -21.05 -28.20
N TYR A 343 -16.47 -20.34 -29.33
CA TYR A 343 -17.05 -20.81 -30.57
C TYR A 343 -16.08 -20.58 -31.73
N ASP A 344 -15.84 -21.65 -32.49
CA ASP A 344 -14.93 -21.67 -33.63
C ASP A 344 -15.71 -21.60 -34.95
N PHE A 345 -15.38 -20.60 -35.77
CA PHE A 345 -16.04 -20.29 -37.03
C PHE A 345 -15.32 -20.98 -38.20
N TYR A 346 -15.61 -22.26 -38.45
CA TYR A 346 -15.02 -22.97 -39.58
C TYR A 346 -15.66 -22.59 -40.93
N GLY A 347 -14.82 -22.23 -41.91
CA GLY A 347 -15.17 -22.24 -43.33
C GLY A 347 -15.12 -23.66 -43.92
N LYS A 348 -15.75 -23.88 -45.08
CA LYS A 348 -15.90 -25.22 -45.67
C LYS A 348 -14.58 -25.95 -45.99
N GLU A 349 -13.44 -25.26 -46.13
CA GLU A 349 -12.16 -25.86 -46.55
C GLU A 349 -10.89 -25.21 -45.94
N SER A 350 -11.00 -24.40 -44.87
CA SER A 350 -9.82 -23.73 -44.30
C SER A 350 -9.30 -24.40 -43.04
N SER A 351 -7.97 -24.59 -42.95
CA SER A 351 -7.25 -24.95 -41.70
C SER A 351 -7.22 -23.80 -40.69
N ILE A 352 -7.68 -22.62 -41.09
CA ILE A 352 -7.78 -21.42 -40.25
C ILE A 352 -9.21 -21.30 -39.75
N ALA A 353 -9.36 -21.16 -38.43
CA ALA A 353 -10.64 -21.00 -37.74
C ALA A 353 -10.61 -19.75 -36.87
N PRO A 354 -11.29 -18.65 -37.28
CA PRO A 354 -11.61 -17.58 -36.36
C PRO A 354 -12.34 -18.12 -35.13
N TYR A 355 -12.11 -17.54 -33.95
CA TYR A 355 -12.81 -17.89 -32.73
C TYR A 355 -13.21 -16.67 -31.92
N ALA A 356 -14.25 -16.83 -31.13
CA ALA A 356 -14.66 -15.88 -30.10
C ALA A 356 -14.96 -16.62 -28.80
N CYS A 357 -14.54 -16.06 -27.68
CA CYS A 357 -14.81 -16.60 -26.35
C CYS A 357 -15.38 -15.54 -25.41
N ALA A 358 -16.26 -15.98 -24.53
CA ALA A 358 -16.71 -15.22 -23.37
C ALA A 358 -16.54 -16.08 -22.12
N GLY A 359 -15.90 -15.52 -21.10
CA GLY A 359 -15.66 -16.22 -19.85
C GLY A 359 -15.94 -15.38 -18.62
N ILE A 360 -16.25 -16.08 -17.55
CA ILE A 360 -16.48 -15.55 -16.21
C ILE A 360 -15.59 -16.28 -15.23
N GLY A 361 -15.12 -15.60 -14.20
CA GLY A 361 -14.17 -16.19 -13.27
C GLY A 361 -13.86 -15.33 -12.09
N SER A 362 -12.78 -15.68 -11.40
CA SER A 362 -12.27 -14.95 -10.25
C SER A 362 -10.84 -14.52 -10.48
N ASN A 363 -10.51 -13.30 -10.06
CA ASN A 363 -9.16 -12.78 -9.95
C ASN A 363 -8.77 -12.68 -8.49
N PHE A 364 -7.61 -13.25 -8.18
CA PHE A 364 -6.94 -13.18 -6.90
C PHE A 364 -5.91 -12.04 -6.97
N VAL A 365 -6.28 -10.85 -6.50
CA VAL A 365 -5.50 -9.62 -6.69
C VAL A 365 -4.56 -9.38 -5.50
N GLY A 366 -3.26 -9.28 -5.76
CA GLY A 366 -2.22 -8.92 -4.80
C GLY A 366 -1.72 -7.49 -5.02
N ILE A 367 -1.72 -6.68 -3.96
CA ILE A 367 -1.32 -5.24 -4.01
C ILE A 367 -0.07 -4.99 -3.15
N VAL A 368 -0.02 -5.61 -1.97
CA VAL A 368 1.08 -5.54 -1.01
C VAL A 368 1.55 -6.96 -0.74
N ASP A 369 2.83 -7.13 -0.37
CA ASP A 369 3.44 -8.43 -0.07
C ASP A 369 2.52 -9.27 0.85
N SER A 370 2.09 -10.45 0.39
CA SER A 370 1.38 -11.50 1.16
C SER A 370 -0.13 -11.32 1.45
N HIS A 371 -0.84 -10.43 0.74
CA HIS A 371 -2.30 -10.35 0.84
C HIS A 371 -2.97 -10.43 -0.52
N ILE A 372 -4.00 -11.26 -0.62
CA ILE A 372 -4.70 -11.59 -1.86
C ILE A 372 -6.19 -11.36 -1.64
N VAL A 373 -6.81 -10.53 -2.47
CA VAL A 373 -8.23 -10.22 -2.42
C VAL A 373 -8.93 -10.87 -3.62
N PRO A 374 -9.86 -11.82 -3.41
CA PRO A 374 -10.62 -12.40 -4.50
C PRO A 374 -11.69 -11.41 -5.02
N LYS A 375 -11.81 -11.31 -6.34
CA LYS A 375 -12.81 -10.49 -7.04
C LYS A 375 -13.37 -11.26 -8.23
N LEU A 376 -14.65 -11.08 -8.53
CA LEU A 376 -15.25 -11.62 -9.75
C LEU A 376 -14.70 -10.90 -10.98
N SER A 377 -14.61 -11.57 -12.13
CA SER A 377 -14.14 -10.98 -13.38
C SER A 377 -14.81 -11.61 -14.59
N TYR A 378 -14.70 -10.93 -15.73
CA TYR A 378 -15.02 -11.51 -17.02
C TYR A 378 -13.87 -11.28 -18.01
N LYS A 379 -13.74 -12.20 -18.96
CA LYS A 379 -12.76 -12.15 -20.05
C LYS A 379 -13.46 -12.38 -21.38
N LEU A 380 -13.15 -11.54 -22.36
CA LEU A 380 -13.58 -11.69 -23.75
C LEU A 380 -12.35 -11.94 -24.59
N LYS A 381 -12.42 -12.90 -25.51
CA LYS A 381 -11.33 -13.23 -26.44
C LYS A 381 -11.85 -13.30 -27.86
N ALA A 382 -11.05 -12.88 -28.82
CA ALA A 382 -11.31 -13.13 -30.22
C ALA A 382 -9.99 -13.27 -30.98
N GLY A 383 -9.93 -14.21 -31.91
CA GLY A 383 -8.69 -14.49 -32.63
C GLY A 383 -8.85 -15.50 -33.74
N MET A 384 -7.74 -16.10 -34.12
CA MET A 384 -7.64 -17.12 -35.17
C MET A 384 -6.84 -18.30 -34.65
N GLY A 385 -7.36 -19.50 -34.84
CA GLY A 385 -6.65 -20.77 -34.67
C GLY A 385 -6.22 -21.33 -36.01
N CYS A 386 -5.07 -22.00 -36.04
CA CYS A 386 -4.59 -22.77 -37.19
C CYS A 386 -4.30 -24.20 -36.74
N GLN A 387 -4.91 -25.17 -37.40
CA GLN A 387 -4.65 -26.58 -37.14
C GLN A 387 -3.38 -27.02 -37.87
N ILE A 388 -2.37 -27.49 -37.14
CA ILE A 388 -1.09 -27.96 -37.69
C ILE A 388 -1.14 -29.47 -37.91
N SER A 389 -1.68 -30.22 -36.95
CA SER A 389 -1.97 -31.65 -37.04
C SER A 389 -3.31 -31.96 -36.38
N PRO A 390 -3.82 -33.21 -36.45
CA PRO A 390 -5.03 -33.61 -35.72
C PRO A 390 -4.95 -33.37 -34.21
N GLU A 391 -3.75 -33.42 -33.63
CA GLU A 391 -3.47 -33.27 -32.20
C GLU A 391 -2.97 -31.87 -31.83
N ILE A 392 -2.36 -31.13 -32.76
CA ILE A 392 -1.70 -29.86 -32.46
C ILE A 392 -2.36 -28.72 -33.22
N SER A 393 -2.78 -27.68 -32.49
CA SER A 393 -3.21 -26.42 -33.08
C SER A 393 -2.52 -25.24 -32.42
N ILE A 394 -2.29 -24.18 -33.19
CA ILE A 394 -1.77 -22.90 -32.71
C ILE A 394 -2.87 -21.86 -32.76
N PHE A 395 -2.81 -20.83 -31.93
CA PHE A 395 -3.75 -19.72 -31.98
C PHE A 395 -3.09 -18.40 -31.64
N ALA A 396 -3.65 -17.35 -32.22
CA ALA A 396 -3.31 -15.97 -31.91
C ALA A 396 -4.60 -15.15 -31.79
N GLY A 397 -4.66 -14.22 -30.86
CA GLY A 397 -5.87 -13.43 -30.63
C GLY A 397 -5.63 -12.20 -29.78
N GLY A 398 -6.71 -11.45 -29.55
CA GLY A 398 -6.76 -10.36 -28.59
C GLY A 398 -7.77 -10.68 -27.50
N PHE A 399 -7.50 -10.19 -26.29
CA PHE A 399 -8.40 -10.34 -25.17
C PHE A 399 -8.63 -9.03 -24.42
N TYR A 400 -9.77 -8.96 -23.76
CA TYR A 400 -10.12 -7.95 -22.77
C TYR A 400 -10.52 -8.62 -21.47
N HIS A 401 -9.88 -8.22 -20.38
CA HIS A 401 -10.14 -8.74 -19.04
C HIS A 401 -10.59 -7.60 -18.13
N ARG A 402 -11.66 -7.81 -17.37
CA ARG A 402 -12.16 -6.83 -16.41
C ARG A 402 -12.48 -7.46 -15.07
N VAL A 403 -11.90 -6.90 -14.02
CA VAL A 403 -12.25 -7.21 -12.63
C VAL A 403 -13.48 -6.38 -12.24
N LEU A 404 -14.48 -7.07 -11.70
CA LEU A 404 -15.76 -6.51 -11.29
C LEU A 404 -15.76 -6.13 -9.80
N GLY A 405 -16.69 -5.26 -9.44
CA GLY A 405 -16.89 -4.78 -8.07
C GLY A 405 -16.68 -3.28 -7.92
N ASP A 406 -16.74 -2.83 -6.67
CA ASP A 406 -16.60 -1.44 -6.25
C ASP A 406 -15.15 -0.91 -6.28
N GLY A 407 -14.20 -1.75 -6.72
CA GLY A 407 -12.78 -1.43 -6.73
C GLY A 407 -12.15 -1.29 -5.35
N ARG A 408 -12.82 -1.71 -4.25
CA ARG A 408 -12.27 -1.65 -2.89
C ARG A 408 -11.53 -2.94 -2.54
N TYR A 409 -10.34 -2.79 -1.97
CA TYR A 409 -9.46 -3.87 -1.52
C TYR A 409 -9.07 -3.58 -0.07
N THR A 410 -9.54 -4.40 0.86
CA THR A 410 -9.39 -4.17 2.31
C THR A 410 -8.27 -5.00 2.90
N ASP A 411 -7.96 -4.75 4.18
CA ASP A 411 -7.07 -5.58 5.00
C ASP A 411 -5.65 -5.74 4.44
N LEU A 412 -5.19 -4.72 3.70
CA LEU A 412 -3.85 -4.68 3.12
C LEU A 412 -2.82 -4.47 4.23
N PRO A 413 -1.88 -5.39 4.44
CA PRO A 413 -0.94 -5.31 5.55
C PRO A 413 0.01 -4.11 5.38
N MET A 414 0.08 -3.28 6.41
CA MET A 414 0.93 -2.10 6.44
C MET A 414 2.19 -2.34 7.27
N LYS A 415 3.29 -1.69 6.90
CA LYS A 415 4.51 -1.69 7.70
C LYS A 415 4.56 -0.40 8.51
N ARG A 416 4.91 -0.51 9.79
CA ARG A 416 5.22 0.67 10.60
C ARG A 416 6.58 1.24 10.22
N LEU A 417 6.75 2.54 10.45
CA LEU A 417 8.07 3.14 10.50
C LEU A 417 8.89 2.45 11.60
N PHE A 418 10.15 2.10 11.30
CA PHE A 418 11.01 1.29 12.18
C PHE A 418 11.34 2.00 13.51
N TYR A 419 11.17 3.32 13.57
CA TYR A 419 11.35 4.17 14.75
C TYR A 419 10.07 4.93 15.09
N ASP A 420 8.92 4.26 15.03
CA ASP A 420 7.66 4.82 15.50
C ASP A 420 7.70 4.94 17.04
N GLU A 421 7.83 6.18 17.52
CA GLU A 421 7.82 6.54 18.95
C GLU A 421 6.43 7.03 19.39
N SER A 422 5.42 6.95 18.51
CA SER A 422 4.06 7.43 18.79
C SER A 422 3.34 6.56 19.84
N PRO A 423 2.30 7.11 20.50
CA PRO A 423 1.52 6.36 21.48
C PRO A 423 0.92 5.06 20.91
N LYS A 424 0.88 4.01 21.75
CA LYS A 424 0.29 2.72 21.37
C LYS A 424 -1.16 2.88 20.92
N GLY A 425 -1.54 2.16 19.86
CA GLY A 425 -2.92 2.14 19.34
C GLY A 425 -3.19 3.12 18.19
N ARG A 426 -2.23 3.98 17.83
CA ARG A 426 -2.36 4.92 16.71
C ARG A 426 -2.22 4.29 15.32
N THR A 427 -1.72 3.06 15.22
CA THR A 427 -1.53 2.33 13.96
C THR A 427 -2.19 0.95 14.05
N LYS A 428 -3.06 0.63 13.09
CA LYS A 428 -3.84 -0.63 13.03
C LYS A 428 -3.27 -1.66 12.05
N ASN A 429 -2.17 -1.31 11.37
CA ASN A 429 -1.40 -2.16 10.46
C ASN A 429 -2.19 -2.65 9.24
N THR A 430 -3.31 -2.00 8.88
CA THR A 430 -4.10 -2.36 7.70
C THR A 430 -4.55 -1.13 6.91
N ALA A 431 -4.58 -1.26 5.60
CA ALA A 431 -5.03 -0.23 4.67
C ALA A 431 -6.13 -0.74 3.74
N VAL A 432 -6.83 0.22 3.13
CA VAL A 432 -7.79 0.02 2.05
C VAL A 432 -7.24 0.70 0.80
N ALA A 433 -7.14 -0.05 -0.30
CA ALA A 433 -6.88 0.50 -1.61
C ALA A 433 -8.16 0.54 -2.45
N ASN A 434 -8.29 1.57 -3.26
CA ASN A 434 -9.38 1.77 -4.20
C ASN A 434 -8.80 1.92 -5.60
N PHE A 435 -9.19 1.07 -6.55
CA PHE A 435 -8.87 1.22 -7.96
C PHE A 435 -9.79 0.37 -8.83
N SER A 436 -9.98 0.81 -10.07
CA SER A 436 -10.58 -0.03 -11.11
C SER A 436 -9.48 -0.79 -11.85
N MET A 437 -9.71 -2.07 -12.13
CA MET A 437 -8.75 -2.93 -12.79
C MET A 437 -9.36 -3.57 -14.04
N SER A 438 -8.76 -3.24 -15.18
CA SER A 438 -8.96 -3.95 -16.44
C SER A 438 -7.64 -3.98 -17.20
N TYR A 439 -7.51 -4.91 -18.13
CA TYR A 439 -6.34 -5.01 -19.00
C TYR A 439 -6.74 -5.65 -20.32
N ALA A 440 -6.02 -5.30 -21.37
CA ALA A 440 -6.24 -5.83 -22.72
C ALA A 440 -4.91 -6.24 -23.31
N GLY A 441 -4.89 -7.33 -24.06
CA GLY A 441 -3.64 -7.91 -24.53
C GLY A 441 -3.80 -8.72 -25.79
N GLY A 442 -2.67 -9.20 -26.30
CA GLY A 442 -2.63 -10.26 -27.29
C GLY A 442 -2.41 -11.60 -26.60
N GLU A 443 -2.94 -12.68 -27.14
CA GLU A 443 -2.64 -14.05 -26.71
C GLU A 443 -2.04 -14.84 -27.89
N PHE A 444 -1.02 -15.64 -27.60
CA PHE A 444 -0.38 -16.54 -28.56
C PHE A 444 -0.15 -17.88 -27.87
N GLY A 445 -0.68 -18.95 -28.44
CA GLY A 445 -0.63 -20.23 -27.75
C GLY A 445 -0.72 -21.45 -28.65
N VAL A 446 -0.59 -22.60 -28.00
CA VAL A 446 -0.67 -23.94 -28.60
C VAL A 446 -1.70 -24.74 -27.82
N ARG A 447 -2.48 -25.57 -28.51
CA ARG A 447 -3.38 -26.57 -27.91
C ARG A 447 -2.97 -27.95 -28.37
N LEU A 448 -2.93 -28.89 -27.43
CA LEU A 448 -2.60 -30.30 -27.62
C LEU A 448 -3.83 -31.14 -27.27
N ALA A 449 -4.47 -31.73 -28.28
CA ALA A 449 -5.65 -32.57 -28.16
C ALA A 449 -5.28 -34.04 -27.97
N PHE A 450 -6.01 -34.76 -27.12
CA PHE A 450 -5.84 -36.19 -26.86
C PHE A 450 -7.16 -36.94 -26.85
#